data_AF-A0A7T8HJ86-F1
#
_entry.id   AF-A0A7T8HJ86-F1
#
_cell.length_a   1.000
_cell.length_b   1.000
_cell.length_c   1.000
_cell.angle_alpha   90.00
_cell.angle_beta   90.00
_cell.angle_gamma   90.00
#
_symmetry.space_group_name_H-M   'P 1'
#
loop_
_entity.id
_entity.type
_entity.pdbx_description
1 polymer ?
#
loop_
_entity_poly.entity_id
_entity_poly.type
_entity_poly.pdbx_seq_one_letter_code
_entity_poly.pdbx_strand_id
1 'polypeptide(L)' 'WLEIFQLYRDKTEELVGRYCASSSPGPVVSLREVAVGLKVFLLTDEKDVFSGFMGRYLFFKEKSIFGD' A
#
# COMPACT_ATOMS: atom_id res chain seq x y z
N TRP A 1 8.89 11.07 0.20
CA TRP A 1 8.33 10.02 1.08
C TRP A 1 7.41 9.10 0.27
N LEU A 2 7.05 7.94 0.83
CA LEU A 2 6.14 6.96 0.26
C LEU A 2 4.77 7.07 0.95
N GLU A 3 3.68 6.98 0.19
CA GLU A 3 2.32 6.92 0.71
C GLU A 3 1.60 5.70 0.13
N ILE A 4 0.82 5.03 0.98
CA ILE A 4 0.01 3.90 0.57
C ILE A 4 -1.45 4.23 0.90
N PHE A 5 -2.31 4.08 -0.10
CA PHE A 5 -3.75 4.29 0.02
C PHE A 5 -4.49 2.99 -0.27
N GLN A 6 -5.57 2.79 0.47
CA GLN A 6 -6.61 1.82 0.13
C GLN A 6 -7.59 2.45 -0.84
N LEU A 7 -7.98 1.69 -1.85
CA LEU A 7 -9.02 2.10 -2.79
C LEU A 7 -10.28 1.26 -2.55
N TYR A 8 -11.43 1.91 -2.45
CA TYR A 8 -12.72 1.26 -2.23
C TYR A 8 -13.60 1.27 -3.48
N ARG A 9 -14.62 0.38 -3.51
CA ARG A 9 -15.57 0.27 -4.64
C ARG A 9 -16.35 1.56 -4.92
N ASP A 10 -16.62 2.35 -3.89
CA ASP A 10 -17.30 3.64 -3.97
C ASP A 10 -16.39 4.80 -4.44
N LYS A 11 -15.16 4.48 -4.86
CA LYS A 11 -14.10 5.40 -5.29
C LYS A 11 -13.54 6.29 -4.16
N THR A 12 -13.88 6.00 -2.90
CA THR A 12 -13.19 6.62 -1.78
C THR A 12 -11.80 6.02 -1.62
N GLU A 13 -10.92 6.81 -0.99
CA GLU A 13 -9.55 6.42 -0.71
C GLU A 13 -9.23 6.70 0.76
N GLU A 14 -8.48 5.80 1.38
CA GLU A 14 -8.02 5.96 2.76
C GLU A 14 -6.51 5.85 2.83
N LEU A 15 -5.86 6.78 3.55
CA LEU A 15 -4.43 6.73 3.79
C LEU A 15 -4.12 5.60 4.79
N VAL A 16 -3.42 4.57 4.32
CA VAL A 16 -2.92 3.48 5.16
C VAL A 16 -1.69 3.94 5.95
N GLY A 17 -0.81 4.70 5.31
CA GLY A 17 0.39 5.21 5.97
C GLY A 17 1.31 6.02 5.07
N ARG A 18 2.18 6.81 5.73
CA ARG A 18 3.25 7.60 5.11
C ARG A 18 4.59 7.18 5.70
N TYR A 19 5.55 6.86 4.83
CA TYR A 19 6.84 6.30 5.19
C TYR A 19 7.98 7.12 4.60
N CYS A 20 9.03 7.36 5.37
CA CYS A 20 10.24 8.06 4.92
C CYS A 20 11.49 7.58 5.67
N ALA A 21 12.66 7.96 5.16
CA ALA A 21 13.97 7.62 5.72
C ALA A 21 14.13 6.11 5.96
N SER A 22 14.33 5.68 7.21
CA SER A 22 14.53 4.28 7.59
C SER A 22 13.24 3.52 7.87
N SER A 23 12.08 4.18 7.89
CA SER A 23 10.79 3.51 8.10
C SER A 23 10.36 2.77 6.84
N SER A 24 10.32 1.44 6.92
CA SER A 24 9.80 0.60 5.85
C SER A 24 8.38 0.14 6.18
N PRO A 25 7.44 0.20 5.22
CA PRO A 25 6.11 -0.38 5.42
C PRO A 25 6.23 -1.89 5.64
N GLY A 26 5.44 -2.42 6.58
CA GLY A 26 5.18 -3.85 6.65
C GLY A 26 4.32 -4.33 5.47
N PRO A 27 4.04 -5.64 5.36
CA PRO A 27 3.12 -6.16 4.36
C PRO A 27 1.74 -5.48 4.47
N VAL A 28 1.27 -4.88 3.37
CA VAL A 28 -0.06 -4.26 3.28
C VAL A 28 -0.97 -5.15 2.45
N VAL A 29 -2.15 -5.45 2.99
CA VAL A 29 -3.17 -6.27 2.33
C VAL A 29 -4.42 -5.41 2.12
N SER A 30 -5.00 -5.50 0.92
CA SER A 30 -6.28 -4.85 0.63
C SER A 30 -7.38 -5.37 1.55
N LEU A 31 -8.19 -4.47 2.14
CA LEU A 31 -9.31 -4.89 2.98
C LEU A 31 -10.30 -5.74 2.18
N ARG A 32 -10.71 -6.84 2.81
CA ARG A 32 -11.59 -7.85 2.23
C ARG A 32 -12.94 -7.25 1.85
N GLU A 33 -13.52 -7.79 0.77
CA GLU A 33 -14.87 -7.46 0.23
C GLU A 33 -15.07 -6.01 -0.30
N VAL A 34 -14.55 -5.00 0.41
CA VAL A 34 -14.77 -3.57 0.13
C VAL A 34 -13.64 -2.90 -0.65
N ALA A 35 -12.39 -3.33 -0.49
CA ALA A 35 -11.28 -2.72 -1.23
C ALA A 35 -11.14 -3.32 -2.64
N VAL A 36 -10.86 -2.46 -3.60
CA VAL A 36 -10.60 -2.83 -5.00
C VAL A 36 -9.12 -2.79 -5.35
N GLY A 37 -8.29 -2.22 -4.47
CA GLY A 37 -6.85 -2.18 -4.69
C GLY A 37 -6.09 -1.36 -3.65
N LEU A 38 -4.80 -1.23 -3.92
CA LEU A 38 -3.88 -0.36 -3.20
C LEU A 38 -3.26 0.61 -4.22
N LYS A 39 -3.08 1.86 -3.81
CA LYS A 39 -2.38 2.88 -4.59
C LYS A 39 -1.13 3.31 -3.82
N VAL A 40 0.01 3.33 -4.50
CA VAL A 40 1.31 3.66 -3.91
C VAL A 40 1.86 4.90 -4.60
N PHE A 41 2.15 5.94 -3.84
CA PHE A 41 2.78 7.16 -4.33
C PHE A 41 4.17 7.32 -3.75
N LEU A 42 5.15 7.55 -4.61
CA LEU A 42 6.49 7.95 -4.23
C LEU A 42 6.67 9.43 -4.60
N LEU A 43 6.84 10.28 -3.58
CA LEU A 43 7.14 11.70 -3.75
C LEU A 43 8.62 11.92 -3.45
N THR A 44 9.36 12.52 -4.37
CA THR A 44 10.80 12.83 -4.23
C THR A 44 11.08 14.23 -4.74
N ASP A 45 12.23 14.78 -4.35
CA ASP A 45 12.80 16.00 -4.90
C ASP A 45 14.31 15.80 -5.18
N GLU A 46 14.99 16.89 -5.54
CA GLU A 46 16.43 16.87 -5.89
C GLU A 46 17.37 16.98 -4.67
N LYS A 47 16.84 17.09 -3.45
CA LYS A 47 17.64 17.26 -2.22
C LYS A 47 17.71 15.94 -1.46
N ASP A 48 18.86 15.68 -0.84
CA ASP A 48 19.08 14.51 0.03
C ASP A 48 18.56 13.20 -0.61
N VAL A 49 19.09 12.86 -1.79
CA VAL A 49 18.64 11.70 -2.58
C VAL A 49 19.17 10.39 -2.00
N PHE A 50 18.31 9.37 -1.92
CA PHE A 50 18.63 8.04 -1.40
C PHE A 50 18.24 6.92 -2.37
N SER A 51 18.57 5.68 -2.03
CA SER A 51 18.30 4.47 -2.82
C SER A 51 16.81 4.18 -3.10
N GLY A 52 15.89 4.86 -2.42
CA GLY A 52 14.45 4.74 -2.66
C GLY A 52 13.80 3.55 -1.96
N PHE A 53 12.75 3.01 -2.59
CA PHE A 53 11.89 1.95 -2.04
C PHE A 53 11.79 0.77 -3.03
N MET A 54 11.83 -0.44 -2.50
CA MET A 54 11.56 -1.67 -3.27
C MET A 54 10.50 -2.50 -2.53
N GLY A 55 9.47 -2.91 -3.26
CA GLY A 55 8.40 -3.77 -2.75
C GLY A 55 8.04 -4.85 -3.76
N ARG A 56 7.36 -5.89 -3.27
CA ARG A 56 6.75 -6.93 -4.12
C ARG A 56 5.24 -6.90 -3.90
N TYR A 57 4.49 -7.02 -5.00
CA TYR A 57 3.04 -7.16 -4.95
C TYR A 57 2.64 -8.52 -5.52
N LEU A 58 1.53 -9.05 -5.05
CA LEU A 58 0.93 -10.28 -5.57
C LEU A 58 -0.59 -10.19 -5.44
N PHE A 59 -1.29 -10.68 -6.45
CA PHE A 59 -2.72 -10.91 -6.38
C PHE A 59 -2.96 -12.34 -5.90
N PHE A 60 -3.88 -12.51 -4.96
CA PHE A 60 -4.26 -13.82 -4.46
C PHE A 60 -5.77 -13.89 -4.31
N LYS A 61 -6.33 -15.08 -4.50
CA LYS A 61 -7.75 -15.32 -4.25
C LYS A 61 -8.01 -15.18 -2.76
N GLU A 62 -9.07 -14.47 -2.40
CA GLU A 62 -9.50 -14.35 -1.03
C GLU A 62 -9.76 -15.74 -0.43
N LYS A 63 -9.08 -16.05 0.68
CA LYS A 63 -9.33 -17.27 1.45
C LYS A 63 -10.42 -16.99 2.48
N SER A 64 -11.43 -17.84 2.56
CA SER A 64 -12.45 -17.79 3.62
C SER A 64 -11.79 -17.67 5.01
N ILE A 65 -12.31 -16.79 5.87
CA ILE A 65 -11.89 -16.75 7.29
C ILE A 65 -12.35 -17.99 8.06
N PHE A 66 -13.32 -18.73 7.52
CA PHE A 66 -13.91 -19.91 8.16
C PHE A 66 -13.16 -21.22 7.84
N GLY A 67 -12.08 -21.18 7.05
CA GLY A 67 -11.49 -22.39 6.47
C GLY A 67 -12.31 -22.93 5.30
N ASP A 68 -11.81 -23.97 4.63
CA ASP A 68 -12.57 -24.74 3.62
C ASP A 68 -13.73 -25.51 4.27
#